data_AF-A0A531MIF6-F1
#
_entry.id   AF-A0A531MIF6-F1
#
_cell.length_a   1.000
_cell.length_b   1.000
_cell.length_c   1.000
_cell.angle_alpha   90.00
_cell.angle_beta   90.00
_cell.angle_gamma   90.00
#
_symmetry.space_group_name_H-M   'P 1'
#
loop_
_entity.id
_entity.type
_entity.pdbx_description
1 polymer ?
#
loop_
_entity_poly.entity_id
_entity_poly.type
_entity_poly.pdbx_seq_one_letter_code
_entity_poly.pdbx_strand_id
1 'polypeptide(L)' 'AKARGEIASDIDPAVVADLLASYAWRHLLTNRLDEPEATIRKVVRYLLQGIAAPGR' A
#
# COMPACT_ATOMS: atom_id res chain seq x y z
N ALA A 1 -7.40 -6.03 -9.52
CA ALA A 1 -6.79 -6.76 -8.39
C ALA A 1 -7.83 -7.64 -7.68
N LYS A 2 -8.81 -7.09 -6.95
CA LYS A 2 -9.87 -7.90 -6.29
C LYS A 2 -10.68 -8.76 -7.25
N ALA A 3 -11.18 -8.18 -8.35
CA ALA A 3 -11.91 -8.93 -9.39
C ALA A 3 -11.06 -9.99 -10.14
N ARG A 4 -9.73 -9.95 -10.01
CA ARG A 4 -8.80 -10.92 -10.61
C ARG A 4 -8.32 -11.98 -9.61
N GLY A 5 -8.82 -11.95 -8.36
CA GLY A 5 -8.42 -12.89 -7.30
C GLY A 5 -7.01 -12.64 -6.74
N GLU A 6 -6.38 -11.51 -7.04
CA GLU A 6 -5.02 -11.17 -6.58
C GLU A 6 -4.97 -10.65 -5.13
N ILE A 7 -6.13 -10.26 -4.59
CA ILE A 7 -6.31 -9.75 -3.23
C ILE A 7 -7.15 -10.76 -2.47
N ALA A 8 -6.75 -11.07 -1.23
CA ALA A 8 -7.49 -11.99 -0.38
C ALA A 8 -8.95 -11.53 -0.18
N SER A 9 -9.89 -12.48 -0.12
CA SER A 9 -11.33 -12.17 -0.16
C SER A 9 -11.83 -11.41 1.07
N ASP A 10 -11.10 -11.51 2.18
CA ASP A 10 -11.32 -10.82 3.46
C ASP A 10 -10.79 -9.37 3.48
N ILE A 11 -10.07 -8.94 2.44
CA ILE A 11 -9.53 -7.58 2.37
C ILE A 11 -10.55 -6.61 1.76
N ASP A 12 -10.75 -5.49 2.46
CA ASP A 12 -11.48 -4.33 1.97
C ASP A 12 -10.54 -3.37 1.20
N PRO A 13 -10.74 -3.18 -0.13
CA PRO A 13 -9.95 -2.24 -0.91
C PRO A 13 -10.01 -0.79 -0.42
N ALA A 14 -11.11 -0.37 0.21
CA ALA A 14 -11.26 0.99 0.72
C ALA A 14 -10.27 1.25 1.86
N VAL A 15 -10.10 0.28 2.75
CA VAL A 15 -9.12 0.36 3.86
C VAL A 15 -7.69 0.41 3.33
N VAL A 16 -7.38 -0.36 2.28
CA VAL A 16 -6.06 -0.31 1.64
C VAL A 16 -5.78 1.06 1.01
N ALA A 17 -6.77 1.66 0.35
CA ALA A 17 -6.65 2.99 -0.22
C ALA A 17 -6.42 4.05 0.87
N ASP A 18 -7.10 3.93 2.01
CA ASP A 18 -6.96 4.85 3.14
C ASP A 18 -5.58 4.76 3.80
N LEU A 19 -4.99 3.56 3.89
CA LEU A 19 -3.61 3.36 4.35
C LEU A 19 -2.59 4.02 3.41
N LEU A 20 -2.78 3.89 2.10
CA LEU A 20 -1.92 4.54 1.11
C LEU A 20 -2.04 6.07 1.16
N ALA A 21 -3.26 6.59 1.29
CA ALA A 21 -3.50 8.02 1.44
C ALA A 21 -2.85 8.56 2.71
N SER A 22 -2.98 7.86 3.85
CA SER A 22 -2.36 8.21 5.12
C SER A 22 -0.83 8.26 5.02
N TYR A 23 -0.21 7.32 4.31
CA TYR A 23 1.23 7.35 4.03
C TYR A 23 1.62 8.61 3.24
N ALA A 24 0.90 8.91 2.16
CA ALA A 24 1.18 10.09 1.33
C ALA A 24 1.01 11.40 2.11
N TRP A 25 -0.07 11.53 2.89
CA TRP A 25 -0.31 12.68 3.76
C TRP A 25 0.79 12.85 4.81
N ARG A 26 1.27 11.77 5.43
CA ARG A 26 2.40 11.84 6.36
C ARG A 26 3.66 12.39 5.70
N HIS A 27 3.97 11.97 4.48
CA HIS A 27 5.14 12.47 3.75
C HIS A 27 5.00 13.96 3.40
N LEU A 28 3.81 14.39 2.99
CA LEU A 28 3.53 15.79 2.71
C LEU A 28 3.65 16.65 3.98
N LEU A 29 3.00 16.24 5.07
CA LEU A 29 2.95 17.01 6.33
C LEU A 29 4.29 17.08 7.05
N THR A 30 5.18 16.11 6.82
CA THR A 30 6.54 16.08 7.40
C THR A 30 7.61 16.68 6.48
N ASN A 31 7.20 17.28 5.35
CA ASN A 31 8.07 17.82 4.32
C ASN A 31 9.14 16.81 3.84
N ARG A 32 8.77 15.52 3.79
CA ARG A 32 9.64 14.42 3.33
C ARG A 32 9.41 14.11 1.86
N LEU A 33 9.24 15.15 1.05
CA LEU A 33 9.02 15.02 -0.40
C LEU A 33 10.26 14.54 -1.14
N ASP A 34 11.44 14.75 -0.54
CA ASP A 34 12.74 14.34 -1.10
C ASP A 34 13.04 12.85 -0.85
N GLU A 35 12.08 12.09 -0.33
CA GLU A 35 12.29 10.67 -0.06
C GLU A 35 12.58 9.92 -1.38
N PRO A 36 13.65 9.12 -1.44
CA PRO A 36 13.98 8.39 -2.65
C PRO A 36 12.81 7.51 -3.09
N GLU A 37 12.49 7.54 -4.39
CA GLU A 37 11.43 6.73 -4.98
C GLU A 37 11.59 5.24 -4.66
N ALA A 38 12.83 4.75 -4.55
CA ALA A 38 13.14 3.39 -4.14
C ALA A 38 12.58 3.04 -2.75
N THR A 39 12.61 3.98 -1.81
CA THR A 39 12.06 3.84 -0.45
C THR A 39 10.54 3.79 -0.49
N ILE A 40 9.91 4.69 -1.23
CA ILE A 40 8.44 4.69 -1.44
C ILE A 40 7.99 3.35 -2.04
N ARG A 41 8.68 2.89 -3.10
CA ARG A 41 8.39 1.59 -3.73
C ARG A 41 8.58 0.42 -2.78
N LYS A 42 9.54 0.49 -1.85
CA LYS A 42 9.77 -0.55 -0.86
C LYS A 42 8.63 -0.61 0.15
N VAL A 43 8.18 0.54 0.66
CA VAL A 43 7.05 0.61 1.60
C VAL A 43 5.74 0.15 0.95
N VAL A 44 5.44 0.61 -0.27
CA VAL A 44 4.28 0.15 -1.03
C VAL A 44 4.32 -1.37 -1.24
N ARG A 45 5.49 -1.92 -1.55
CA ARG A 45 5.65 -3.37 -1.72
C ARG A 45 5.39 -4.15 -0.44
N TYR A 46 5.83 -3.66 0.71
CA TYR A 46 5.52 -4.28 2.01
C TYR A 46 4.03 -4.26 2.32
N LEU A 47 3.36 -3.13 2.06
CA LEU A 47 1.91 -2.99 2.18
C LEU A 47 1.17 -3.98 1.28
N LEU A 48 1.58 -4.08 0.02
CA LEU A 48 0.96 -4.97 -0.96
C LEU A 48 1.24 -6.46 -0.65
N GLN A 49 2.41 -6.81 -0.13
CA GLN A 49 2.73 -8.16 0.33
C GLN A 49 1.87 -8.58 1.54
N GLY A 50 1.53 -7.64 2.42
CA GLY A 50 0.67 -7.91 3.59
C GLY A 50 -0.79 -8.20 3.25
N ILE A 51 -1.28 -7.74 2.09
CA ILE A 51 -2.66 -7.95 1.62
C ILE A 51 -2.78 -8.97 0.48
N ALA A 52 -1.63 -9.50 0.03
CA ALA A 52 -1.61 -10.53 -0.99
C ALA A 52 -2.26 -11.80 -0.43
N ALA A 53 -3.01 -12.50 -1.28
CA ALA A 53 -3.54 -13.81 -0.89
C ALA A 53 -2.38 -14.74 -0.47
N PRO A 54 -2.54 -15.55 0.60
CA PRO A 54 -1.58 -16.60 0.92
C PRO A 54 -1.37 -17.45 -0.34
N GLY A 55 -0.11 -17.76 -0.64
CA GLY A 55 0.27 -18.45 -1.87
C GLY A 55 -0.61 -19.66 -2.17
N ARG A 56 -1.00 -19.77 -3.44
CA ARG A 56 -1.64 -20.96 -4.00
C ARG A 56 -0.68 -22.14 -3.98
#